data_AF-A0A182HND8-F1
#
_entry.id   AF-A0A182HND8-F1
#
_cell.length_a   1.000
_cell.length_b   1.000
_cell.length_c   1.000
_cell.angle_alpha   90.00
_cell.angle_beta   90.00
_cell.angle_gamma   90.00
#
_symmetry.space_group_name_H-M   'P 1'
#
loop_
_entity.id
_entity.type
_entity.pdbx_description
1 polymer ?
#
loop_
_entity_poly.entity_id
_entity_poly.type
_entity_poly.pdbx_seq_one_letter_code
_entity_poly.pdbx_strand_id
1 'polypeptide(L)'
;MPRGKYVNHKGRNRNFTNPEELEAQRKKDEEEKKWRKTREQDSDEDEDEDGDGEENDSDESESEEEENAKGAAGVIQIQNPNRVAKKSHRKVEEVAEDDEPQLTRREKEELEKQRAAAAYQKRHAEGKTAQAKADLARLAIIKQHRAEAAARREAEKK
;
A
#
# COMPACT_ATOMS: atom_id res chain seq x y z
N MET A 1 -6.05 25.07 -40.91
CA MET A 1 -6.84 23.82 -40.81
C MET A 1 -7.20 23.58 -39.35
N PRO A 2 -8.48 23.41 -38.99
CA PRO A 2 -8.88 23.22 -37.60
C PRO A 2 -8.41 21.83 -37.13
N ARG A 3 -7.62 21.79 -36.06
CA ARG A 3 -7.22 20.52 -35.43
C ARG A 3 -8.46 19.98 -34.71
N GLY A 4 -8.91 18.77 -35.08
CA GLY A 4 -10.11 18.16 -34.51
C GLY A 4 -10.03 18.00 -32.99
N LYS A 5 -11.21 17.90 -32.34
CA LYS A 5 -11.39 17.79 -30.88
C LYS A 5 -10.62 16.64 -30.21
N TYR A 6 -10.21 15.64 -30.99
CA TYR A 6 -9.55 14.44 -30.49
C TYR A 6 -8.09 14.36 -30.91
N VAL A 7 -7.24 13.95 -29.98
CA VAL A 7 -5.81 13.73 -30.21
C VAL A 7 -5.62 12.39 -30.91
N ASN A 8 -5.02 12.39 -32.10
CA ASN A 8 -4.69 11.16 -32.80
C ASN A 8 -3.46 10.50 -32.15
N HIS A 9 -3.67 9.34 -31.54
CA HIS A 9 -2.60 8.58 -30.87
C HIS A 9 -1.84 7.63 -31.82
N LYS A 10 -2.25 7.56 -33.10
CA LYS A 10 -1.65 6.68 -34.11
C LYS A 10 -0.24 7.18 -34.46
N GLY A 11 0.77 6.32 -34.23
CA GLY A 11 2.17 6.62 -34.53
C GLY A 11 2.95 7.28 -33.37
N ARG A 12 2.32 7.48 -32.21
CA ARG A 12 3.03 7.93 -31.01
C ARG A 12 3.82 6.78 -30.39
N ASN A 13 5.01 7.08 -29.88
CA ASN A 13 5.82 6.12 -29.14
C ASN A 13 5.04 5.58 -27.94
N ARG A 14 5.10 4.27 -27.73
CA ARG A 14 4.51 3.63 -26.55
C ARG A 14 5.49 3.79 -25.40
N ASN A 15 5.15 4.65 -24.46
CA ASN A 15 5.86 4.75 -23.18
C ASN A 15 5.25 3.71 -22.23
N PHE A 16 6.07 2.81 -21.73
CA PHE A 16 5.70 1.97 -20.58
C PHE A 16 5.98 2.77 -19.33
N THR A 17 5.02 2.83 -18.40
CA THR A 17 5.24 3.46 -17.09
C THR A 17 6.34 2.71 -16.35
N ASN A 18 7.38 3.41 -15.94
CA ASN A 18 8.48 2.82 -15.18
C ASN A 18 7.99 2.48 -13.76
N PRO A 19 8.51 1.43 -13.12
CA PRO A 19 8.10 1.06 -11.75
C PRO A 19 8.33 2.19 -10.75
N GLU A 20 9.41 2.95 -10.90
CA GLU A 20 9.72 4.13 -10.09
C GLU A 20 8.69 5.25 -10.26
N GLU A 21 8.12 5.39 -11.46
CA GLU A 21 7.10 6.40 -11.76
C GLU A 21 5.74 6.05 -11.16
N LEU A 22 5.42 4.75 -11.08
CA LEU A 22 4.23 4.27 -10.38
C LEU A 22 4.34 4.47 -8.86
N GLU A 23 5.52 4.22 -8.29
CA GLU A 23 5.77 4.48 -6.86
C GLU A 23 5.69 5.98 -6.54
N ALA A 24 6.26 6.82 -7.40
CA ALA A 24 6.15 8.27 -7.26
C ALA A 24 4.70 8.76 -7.35
N GLN A 25 3.89 8.21 -8.25
CA GLN A 25 2.45 8.50 -8.29
C GLN A 25 1.75 8.08 -7.00
N ARG A 26 1.96 6.84 -6.53
CA ARG A 26 1.35 6.37 -5.29
C ARG A 26 1.72 7.23 -4.08
N LYS A 27 2.98 7.63 -3.99
CA LYS A 27 3.46 8.50 -2.92
C LYS A 27 2.81 9.89 -2.99
N LYS A 28 2.67 10.43 -4.19
CA LYS A 28 2.00 11.73 -4.41
C LYS A 28 0.52 11.66 -4.02
N ASP A 29 -0.18 10.59 -4.40
CA ASP A 29 -1.59 10.39 -4.02
C ASP A 29 -1.76 10.22 -2.50
N GLU A 30 -0.82 9.54 -1.84
CA GLU A 30 -0.79 9.40 -0.38
C GLU A 30 -0.50 10.74 0.33
N GLU A 31 0.42 11.54 -0.19
CA GLU A 31 0.72 12.88 0.32
C GLU A 31 -0.47 13.82 0.12
N GLU A 32 -1.17 13.75 -1.01
CA GLU A 32 -2.37 14.54 -1.27
C GLU A 32 -3.53 14.14 -0.36
N LYS A 33 -3.74 12.85 -0.13
CA LYS A 33 -4.71 12.35 0.86
C LYS A 33 -4.37 12.80 2.28
N LYS A 34 -3.09 12.75 2.66
CA LYS A 34 -2.63 13.25 3.96
C LYS A 34 -2.87 14.74 4.07
N TRP A 35 -2.53 15.52 3.04
CA TRP A 35 -2.77 16.97 3.00
C TRP A 35 -4.25 17.31 3.15
N ARG A 36 -5.14 16.59 2.45
CA ARG A 36 -6.59 16.74 2.60
C ARG A 36 -7.05 16.40 4.01
N LYS A 37 -6.59 15.27 4.56
CA LYS A 37 -6.95 14.83 5.91
C LYS A 37 -6.45 15.78 6.99
N THR A 38 -5.22 16.31 6.87
CA THR A 38 -4.69 17.30 7.82
C THR A 38 -5.41 18.63 7.72
N ARG A 39 -5.90 18.99 6.53
CA ARG A 39 -6.66 20.22 6.33
C ARG A 39 -8.11 20.11 6.76
N GLU A 40 -8.73 18.94 6.62
CA GLU A 40 -10.02 18.63 7.26
C GLU A 40 -9.85 18.59 8.79
N GLN A 41 -8.78 17.99 9.30
CA GLN A 41 -8.54 17.88 10.75
C GLN A 41 -8.21 19.23 11.44
N ASP A 42 -7.71 20.23 10.72
CA ASP A 42 -7.53 21.61 11.24
C ASP A 42 -8.83 22.42 11.20
N SER A 43 -9.88 21.90 10.56
CA SER A 43 -11.20 22.53 10.44
C SER A 43 -12.27 21.85 11.30
N ASP A 44 -11.93 20.78 12.03
CA ASP A 44 -12.88 19.87 12.71
C ASP A 44 -12.86 20.08 14.25
N GLU A 45 -12.91 21.34 14.68
CA GLU A 45 -13.22 21.70 16.08
C GLU A 45 -14.54 22.49 16.20
N ASP A 46 -15.39 22.46 15.17
CA ASP A 46 -16.78 22.97 15.24
C ASP A 46 -17.70 22.19 14.28
N GLU A 47 -18.60 21.41 14.90
CA GLU A 47 -19.93 20.93 14.50
C GLU A 47 -20.20 20.25 13.13
N ASP A 48 -21.07 19.24 13.22
CA ASP A 48 -21.54 18.27 12.23
C ASP A 48 -22.23 18.80 10.94
N GLU A 49 -22.31 17.88 9.96
CA GLU A 49 -23.45 17.58 9.05
C GLU A 49 -23.49 18.10 7.58
N ASP A 50 -23.88 17.17 6.69
CA ASP A 50 -24.37 17.27 5.29
C ASP A 50 -23.39 17.73 4.16
N GLY A 51 -23.31 17.14 2.96
CA GLY A 51 -24.08 16.07 2.29
C GLY A 51 -23.79 16.12 0.75
N ASP A 52 -23.96 14.96 0.09
CA ASP A 52 -24.43 14.77 -1.32
C ASP A 52 -23.46 15.02 -2.54
N GLY A 53 -23.37 14.20 -3.60
CA GLY A 53 -24.09 12.97 -4.01
C GLY A 53 -23.51 12.35 -5.31
N GLU A 54 -23.78 11.06 -5.54
CA GLU A 54 -24.19 10.45 -6.85
C GLU A 54 -24.57 8.95 -6.65
N GLU A 55 -25.86 8.76 -6.37
CA GLU A 55 -26.84 7.75 -6.87
C GLU A 55 -26.60 7.17 -8.28
N ASN A 56 -27.03 5.98 -8.74
CA ASN A 56 -27.83 4.82 -8.26
C ASN A 56 -27.72 3.68 -9.32
N ASP A 57 -27.84 2.40 -8.93
CA ASP A 57 -28.72 1.31 -9.47
C ASP A 57 -28.13 -0.07 -9.07
N SER A 58 -28.53 -0.69 -7.95
CA SER A 58 -29.81 -1.37 -7.64
C SER A 58 -29.96 -2.75 -8.30
N ASP A 59 -29.51 -3.80 -7.61
CA ASP A 59 -30.29 -5.02 -7.33
C ASP A 59 -29.51 -5.87 -6.31
N GLU A 60 -29.90 -5.85 -5.05
CA GLU A 60 -29.87 -7.08 -4.24
C GLU A 60 -30.79 -6.93 -3.03
N SER A 61 -31.78 -7.81 -3.02
CA SER A 61 -32.80 -7.94 -1.99
C SER A 61 -32.21 -8.64 -0.76
N GLU A 62 -32.17 -8.00 0.41
CA GLU A 62 -32.49 -8.71 1.65
C GLU A 62 -32.80 -7.76 2.83
N SER A 63 -33.98 -8.01 3.41
CA SER A 63 -34.54 -7.44 4.63
C SER A 63 -33.55 -7.36 5.80
N GLU A 64 -33.67 -6.32 6.63
CA GLU A 64 -34.30 -6.42 7.96
C GLU A 64 -34.14 -5.10 8.72
N GLU A 65 -35.28 -4.41 8.90
CA GLU A 65 -35.48 -3.31 9.84
C GLU A 65 -35.26 -3.80 11.27
N GLU A 66 -34.23 -3.30 11.96
CA GLU A 66 -34.25 -3.20 13.43
C GLU A 66 -33.69 -1.85 13.88
N GLU A 67 -34.36 -0.78 13.44
CA GLU A 67 -34.30 0.50 14.12
C GLU A 67 -35.56 0.64 14.97
N ASN A 68 -35.46 0.29 16.25
CA ASN A 68 -36.42 0.64 17.31
C ASN A 68 -37.89 0.47 16.88
N ALA A 69 -38.37 -0.78 16.80
CA ALA A 69 -39.76 -1.08 16.48
C ALA A 69 -40.72 -0.40 17.48
N LYS A 70 -41.14 0.83 17.16
CA LYS A 70 -42.13 1.60 17.92
C LYS A 70 -43.51 0.98 17.66
N GLY A 71 -44.17 0.51 18.71
CA GLY A 71 -45.53 0.00 18.65
C GLY A 71 -45.65 -1.53 18.81
N ALA A 72 -46.74 -2.11 18.28
CA ALA A 72 -47.11 -3.51 18.51
C ALA A 72 -46.09 -4.54 18.00
N ALA A 73 -45.20 -4.15 17.07
CA ALA A 73 -44.15 -5.01 16.52
C ALA A 73 -43.12 -5.48 17.56
N GLY A 74 -42.84 -4.69 18.60
CA GLY A 74 -41.95 -5.10 19.70
C GLY A 74 -42.58 -6.09 20.70
N VAL A 75 -43.90 -6.26 20.65
CA VAL A 75 -44.65 -7.20 21.53
C VAL A 75 -44.83 -8.56 20.87
N ILE A 76 -44.73 -8.64 19.54
CA ILE A 76 -44.89 -9.88 18.79
C ILE A 76 -43.61 -10.72 18.94
N GLN A 77 -43.75 -11.90 19.52
CA GLN A 77 -42.65 -12.84 19.69
C GLN A 77 -42.29 -13.49 18.34
N ILE A 78 -41.13 -13.14 17.79
CA ILE A 78 -40.62 -13.72 16.55
C ILE A 78 -40.13 -15.15 16.84
N GLN A 79 -40.95 -16.16 16.56
CA GLN A 79 -40.59 -17.59 16.65
C GLN A 79 -40.03 -18.12 15.32
N ASN A 80 -39.00 -17.46 14.78
CA ASN A 80 -38.30 -17.98 13.61
C ASN A 80 -37.12 -18.87 14.10
N PRO A 81 -37.17 -20.19 13.90
CA PRO A 81 -36.13 -21.12 14.35
C PRO A 81 -34.78 -20.93 13.66
N ASN A 82 -34.75 -20.24 12.51
CA ASN A 82 -33.51 -19.89 11.79
C ASN A 82 -33.02 -18.48 12.11
N ARG A 83 -33.68 -17.72 12.99
CA ARG A 83 -33.27 -16.36 13.31
C ARG A 83 -32.01 -16.38 14.17
N VAL A 84 -30.93 -15.87 13.60
CA VAL A 84 -29.64 -15.77 14.28
C VAL A 84 -29.63 -14.49 15.12
N ALA A 85 -29.82 -14.60 16.44
CA ALA A 85 -29.72 -13.46 17.34
C ALA A 85 -28.26 -12.95 17.39
N LYS A 86 -28.02 -11.74 16.87
CA LYS A 86 -26.72 -11.07 16.96
C LYS A 86 -26.46 -10.73 18.43
N LYS A 87 -25.57 -11.47 19.09
CA LYS A 87 -25.15 -11.16 20.47
C LYS A 87 -24.33 -9.87 20.44
N SER A 88 -24.66 -8.92 21.32
CA SER A 88 -23.86 -7.73 21.54
C SER A 88 -22.41 -8.11 21.88
N HIS A 89 -21.47 -7.44 21.21
CA HIS A 89 -20.02 -7.52 21.35
C HIS A 89 -19.53 -7.89 22.76
N ARG A 90 -18.66 -8.91 22.85
CA ARG A 90 -18.03 -9.36 24.10
C ARG A 90 -17.04 -8.30 24.59
N LYS A 91 -17.00 -8.07 25.92
CA LYS A 91 -16.13 -7.08 26.55
C LYS A 91 -14.65 -7.49 26.42
N VAL A 92 -13.82 -6.54 25.99
CA VAL A 92 -12.41 -6.73 25.61
C VAL A 92 -11.56 -7.37 26.72
N GLU A 93 -11.89 -7.13 27.99
CA GLU A 93 -11.17 -7.65 29.17
C GLU A 93 -11.24 -9.19 29.35
N GLU A 94 -12.12 -9.88 28.65
CA GLU A 94 -12.37 -11.32 28.83
C GLU A 94 -11.78 -12.19 27.70
N VAL A 95 -11.08 -11.57 26.75
CA VAL A 95 -10.37 -12.25 25.66
C VAL A 95 -8.94 -12.50 26.11
N ALA A 96 -8.59 -13.76 26.40
CA ALA A 96 -7.22 -14.15 26.71
C ALA A 96 -6.30 -13.87 25.49
N GLU A 97 -5.16 -13.23 25.73
CA GLU A 97 -4.16 -12.82 24.73
C GLU A 97 -3.29 -14.00 24.22
N ASP A 98 -3.54 -15.22 24.65
CA ASP A 98 -2.64 -16.37 24.45
C ASP A 98 -2.63 -16.95 23.02
N ASP A 99 -3.51 -16.51 22.13
CA ASP A 99 -3.50 -16.89 20.73
C ASP A 99 -2.99 -15.74 19.87
N GLU A 100 -1.68 -15.74 19.58
CA GLU A 100 -1.12 -14.90 18.52
C GLU A 100 -2.01 -15.04 17.28
N PRO A 101 -2.39 -13.92 16.63
CA PRO A 101 -3.27 -13.97 15.48
C PRO A 101 -2.63 -14.86 14.41
N GLN A 102 -3.24 -16.02 14.18
CA GLN A 102 -2.75 -16.99 13.22
C GLN A 102 -2.91 -16.37 11.83
N LEU A 103 -1.85 -15.71 11.36
CA LEU A 103 -1.79 -15.15 10.02
C LEU A 103 -2.23 -16.23 9.02
N THR A 104 -3.12 -15.82 8.13
CA THR A 104 -3.61 -16.69 7.07
C THR A 104 -2.41 -17.20 6.27
N ARG A 105 -2.54 -18.40 5.69
CA ARG A 105 -1.46 -19.00 4.89
C ARG A 105 -0.90 -18.03 3.85
N ARG A 106 -1.77 -17.22 3.25
CA ARG A 106 -1.42 -16.19 2.26
C ARG A 106 -0.54 -15.09 2.85
N GLU A 107 -0.86 -14.60 4.04
CA GLU A 107 -0.09 -13.55 4.71
C GLU A 107 1.29 -14.06 5.16
N LYS A 108 1.39 -15.33 5.58
CA LYS A 108 2.67 -15.96 5.93
C LYS A 108 3.62 -16.04 4.72
N GLU A 109 3.11 -16.51 3.58
CA GLU A 109 3.88 -16.60 2.34
C GLU A 109 4.30 -15.20 1.84
N GLU A 110 3.45 -14.18 2.00
CA GLU A 110 3.78 -12.80 1.62
C GLU A 110 4.85 -12.19 2.54
N LEU A 111 4.76 -12.38 3.85
CA LEU A 111 5.81 -11.95 4.80
C LEU A 111 7.13 -12.67 4.54
N GLU A 112 7.10 -13.96 4.24
CA GLU A 112 8.31 -14.70 3.89
C GLU A 112 8.94 -14.18 2.61
N LYS A 113 8.12 -13.90 1.58
CA LYS A 113 8.59 -13.29 0.33
C LYS A 113 9.24 -11.92 0.56
N GLN A 114 8.63 -11.08 1.40
CA GLN A 114 9.20 -9.79 1.77
C GLN A 114 10.52 -9.95 2.54
N ARG A 115 10.58 -10.87 3.51
CA ARG A 115 11.80 -11.18 4.27
C ARG A 115 12.91 -11.72 3.36
N ALA A 116 12.58 -12.59 2.40
CA ALA A 116 13.53 -13.13 1.45
C ALA A 116 14.09 -12.04 0.51
N ALA A 117 13.24 -11.15 0.02
CA ALA A 117 13.66 -10.00 -0.79
C ALA A 117 14.59 -9.07 0.01
N ALA A 118 14.21 -8.72 1.25
CA ALA A 118 15.03 -7.90 2.13
C ALA A 118 16.38 -8.58 2.45
N ALA A 119 16.37 -9.89 2.70
CA ALA A 119 17.60 -10.66 2.95
C ALA A 119 18.51 -10.68 1.71
N TYR A 120 17.95 -10.82 0.51
CA TYR A 120 18.71 -10.73 -0.74
C TYR A 120 19.32 -9.34 -0.91
N GLN A 121 18.53 -8.28 -0.74
CA GLN A 121 19.01 -6.90 -0.82
C GLN A 121 20.12 -6.62 0.19
N LYS A 122 19.96 -7.08 1.44
CA LYS A 122 20.99 -6.98 2.48
C LYS A 122 22.27 -7.70 2.06
N ARG A 123 22.20 -8.94 1.58
CA ARG A 123 23.38 -9.68 1.08
C ARG A 123 24.01 -9.02 -0.14
N HIS A 124 23.21 -8.37 -0.98
CA HIS A 124 23.71 -7.63 -2.14
C HIS A 124 24.46 -6.38 -1.71
N ALA A 125 23.89 -5.59 -0.79
CA ALA A 125 24.53 -4.42 -0.21
C ALA A 125 25.83 -4.77 0.53
N GLU A 126 25.86 -5.91 1.23
CA GLU A 126 27.07 -6.45 1.87
C GLU A 126 28.12 -6.95 0.86
N GLY A 127 27.83 -6.96 -0.44
CA GLY A 127 28.76 -7.45 -1.47
C GLY A 127 28.89 -8.97 -1.51
N LYS A 128 27.95 -9.72 -0.91
CA LYS A 128 28.03 -11.19 -0.81
C LYS A 128 27.42 -11.91 -2.02
N THR A 129 26.52 -11.26 -2.77
CA THR A 129 25.96 -11.80 -4.01
C THR A 129 27.03 -11.86 -5.10
N ALA A 130 26.92 -12.82 -6.03
CA ALA A 130 27.89 -12.96 -7.12
C ALA A 130 28.02 -11.69 -7.97
N GLN A 131 26.89 -11.00 -8.21
CA GLN A 131 26.85 -9.73 -8.91
C GLN A 131 27.62 -8.63 -8.17
N ALA A 132 27.32 -8.41 -6.89
CA ALA A 132 27.99 -7.37 -6.12
C ALA A 132 29.50 -7.67 -5.94
N LYS A 133 29.89 -8.94 -5.82
CA LYS A 133 31.30 -9.34 -5.84
C LYS A 133 31.99 -8.96 -7.16
N ALA A 134 31.35 -9.21 -8.29
CA ALA A 134 31.89 -8.86 -9.60
C ALA A 134 32.04 -7.34 -9.76
N ASP A 135 31.06 -6.56 -9.30
CA ASP A 135 31.13 -5.11 -9.34
C ASP A 135 32.21 -4.55 -8.41
N LEU A 136 32.37 -5.09 -7.21
CA LEU A 136 33.48 -4.75 -6.32
C LEU A 136 34.84 -5.10 -6.95
N ALA A 137 34.95 -6.26 -7.62
CA ALA A 137 36.18 -6.64 -8.30
C ALA A 137 36.52 -5.68 -9.46
N ARG A 138 35.53 -5.27 -10.25
CA ARG A 138 35.70 -4.24 -11.29
C ARG A 138 36.19 -2.92 -10.70
N LEU A 139 35.59 -2.47 -9.59
CA LEU A 139 36.01 -1.25 -8.90
C LEU A 139 37.43 -1.38 -8.34
N ALA A 140 37.82 -2.56 -7.84
CA ALA A 140 39.18 -2.81 -7.35
C ALA A 140 40.23 -2.66 -8.46
N ILE A 141 39.98 -3.21 -9.65
CA ILE A 141 40.86 -3.06 -10.82
C ILE A 141 41.04 -1.58 -11.18
N ILE A 142 39.95 -0.80 -11.20
CA ILE A 142 40.02 0.65 -11.47
C ILE A 142 40.84 1.37 -10.40
N LYS A 143 40.65 1.02 -9.12
CA LYS A 143 41.43 1.59 -8.02
C LYS A 143 42.92 1.27 -8.16
N GLN A 144 43.27 0.03 -8.53
CA GLN A 144 44.65 -0.38 -8.79
C GLN A 144 45.28 0.45 -9.91
N HIS A 145 44.63 0.54 -11.08
CA HIS A 145 45.14 1.35 -12.18
C HIS A 145 45.30 2.83 -11.82
N ARG A 146 44.40 3.39 -11.02
CA ARG A 146 44.52 4.77 -10.54
C ARG A 146 45.72 4.95 -9.61
N ALA A 147 45.92 4.02 -8.68
CA ALA A 147 47.05 4.04 -7.76
C ALA A 147 48.39 3.88 -8.52
N GLU A 148 48.47 2.94 -9.45
CA GLU A 148 49.64 2.74 -10.32
C GLU A 148 49.95 3.98 -11.16
N ALA A 149 48.93 4.60 -11.76
CA ALA A 149 49.11 5.83 -12.54
C ALA A 149 49.55 7.02 -11.66
N ALA A 150 49.05 7.11 -10.42
CA ALA A 150 49.49 8.13 -9.46
C ALA A 150 50.95 7.90 -9.04
N ALA A 151 51.31 6.68 -8.68
CA ALA A 151 52.67 6.29 -8.31
C ALA A 151 53.65 6.52 -9.47
N ARG A 152 53.27 6.19 -10.71
CA ARG A 152 54.07 6.49 -11.89
C ARG A 152 54.30 7.99 -12.08
N ARG A 153 53.25 8.81 -11.91
CA ARG A 153 53.38 10.29 -11.99
C ARG A 153 54.26 10.86 -10.87
N GLU A 154 54.24 10.27 -9.68
CA GLU A 154 55.11 10.70 -8.57
C GLU A 154 56.57 10.30 -8.82
N ALA A 155 56.82 9.11 -9.35
CA ALA A 155 58.15 8.66 -9.73
C ALA A 155 58.75 9.48 -10.88
N GLU A 156 57.95 9.88 -11.87
CA GLU A 156 58.39 10.75 -12.97
C GLU A 156 58.63 12.21 -12.53
N LYS A 157 58.07 12.64 -11.40
CA LYS A 157 58.25 13.99 -10.83
C LYS A 157 59.43 14.10 -9.86
N LYS A 158 59.95 12.97 -9.40
CA LYS A 158 61.08 12.90 -8.48
C LYS A 158 62.39 12.75 -9.24
#